data_AF-A0A937X3B6-F1
#
_entry.id   AF-A0A937X3B6-F1
#
_cell.length_a   1.000
_cell.length_b   1.000
_cell.length_c   1.000
_cell.angle_alpha   90.00
_cell.angle_beta   90.00
_cell.angle_gamma   90.00
#
_symmetry.space_group_name_H-M   'P 1'
#
loop_
_entity.id
_entity.type
_entity.pdbx_description
1 polymer ?
#
loop_
_entity_poly.entity_id
_entity_poly.type
_entity_poly.pdbx_seq_one_letter_code
_entity_poly.pdbx_strand_id
1 'polypeptide(L)' 'MTPVIDQVYDTNLKAGAIGGEILGAGGGGFLLLFVPPENQPRVREQLKDLIHVPIRFENAGSKIVLYQPNGPA' A
#
# COMPACT_ATOMS: atom_id res chain seq x y z
N MET A 1 7.22 16.28 -6.28
CA MET A 1 6.21 15.60 -5.43
C MET A 1 4.93 16.38 -5.58
N THR A 2 3.78 15.71 -5.74
CA THR A 2 2.49 16.37 -5.98
C THR A 2 1.94 16.89 -4.64
N PRO A 3 1.35 18.09 -4.54
CA PRO A 3 0.92 18.68 -3.25
C PRO A 3 -0.02 17.79 -2.42
N VAL A 4 -0.85 16.97 -3.08
CA VAL A 4 -1.72 15.97 -2.44
C VAL A 4 -0.93 14.93 -1.66
N ILE A 5 0.22 14.48 -2.19
CA ILE A 5 1.03 13.45 -1.56
C ILE A 5 1.68 14.00 -0.29
N ASP A 6 2.19 15.24 -0.37
CA ASP A 6 2.80 15.94 0.77
C ASP A 6 1.77 16.11 1.90
N GLN A 7 0.55 16.54 1.55
CA GLN A 7 -0.54 16.71 2.52
C GLN A 7 -0.93 15.38 3.19
N VAL A 8 -1.04 14.30 2.40
CA VAL A 8 -1.33 12.96 2.93
C VAL A 8 -0.20 12.52 3.86
N TYR A 9 1.06 12.70 3.46
CA TYR A 9 2.22 12.31 4.26
C TYR A 9 2.23 13.01 5.63
N ASP A 10 2.07 14.34 5.64
CA ASP A 10 2.04 15.14 6.86
C ASP A 10 0.87 14.79 7.79
N THR A 11 -0.30 14.51 7.21
CA THR A 11 -1.49 14.11 7.96
C THR A 11 -1.24 12.79 8.69
N ASN A 12 -0.56 11.85 8.04
CA ASN A 12 -0.26 10.54 8.62
C ASN A 12 0.80 10.60 9.72
N LEU A 13 1.83 11.44 9.56
CA LEU A 13 2.81 11.66 10.63
C LEU A 13 2.13 12.20 11.89
N LYS A 14 1.23 13.18 11.75
CA LYS A 14 0.43 13.71 12.88
C LYS A 14 -0.50 12.64 13.47
N ALA A 15 -1.01 11.74 12.63
CA ALA A 15 -1.84 10.60 13.03
C ALA A 15 -1.04 9.45 13.68
N GLY A 16 0.28 9.53 13.77
CA GLY A 16 1.14 8.58 14.50
C GLY A 16 1.80 7.53 13.61
N ALA A 17 1.85 7.76 12.30
CA ALA A 17 2.76 7.05 11.41
C ALA A 17 4.22 7.44 11.73
N ILE A 18 5.12 6.48 11.61
CA ILE A 18 6.57 6.71 11.74
C ILE A 18 7.12 7.30 10.45
N GLY A 19 6.56 6.91 9.31
CA GLY A 19 6.95 7.36 7.98
C GLY A 19 6.27 6.54 6.90
N GLY A 20 6.71 6.71 5.67
CA GLY A 20 6.18 5.98 4.53
C GLY A 20 6.89 6.29 3.22
N GLU A 21 6.58 5.50 2.20
CA GLU A 21 7.18 5.59 0.88
C GLU A 21 6.11 5.50 -0.21
N ILE A 22 6.28 6.29 -1.26
CA ILE A 22 5.43 6.23 -2.45
C ILE A 22 5.92 5.05 -3.30
N LEU A 23 5.02 4.11 -3.59
CA LEU A 23 5.31 2.98 -4.46
C LEU A 23 4.89 3.31 -5.90
N GLY A 24 5.87 3.49 -6.79
CA GLY A 24 5.66 3.70 -8.23
C GLY A 24 6.40 4.93 -8.80
N ALA A 25 6.18 5.22 -10.09
CA ALA A 25 6.90 6.25 -10.84
C ALA A 25 6.51 7.72 -10.52
N GLY A 26 5.70 7.96 -9.47
CA GLY A 26 5.50 9.31 -8.91
C GLY A 26 4.35 10.17 -9.47
N GLY A 27 3.43 9.61 -10.25
CA GLY A 27 2.24 10.33 -10.78
C GLY A 27 0.90 9.98 -10.10
N GLY A 28 0.94 9.07 -9.12
CA GLY A 28 -0.20 8.36 -8.51
C GLY A 28 0.26 6.95 -8.08
N GLY A 29 -0.59 6.19 -7.41
CA GLY A 29 -0.27 4.82 -7.00
C GLY A 29 -0.53 4.52 -5.54
N PHE A 30 0.39 3.80 -4.90
CA PHE A 30 0.24 3.37 -3.52
C PHE A 30 1.15 4.17 -2.59
N LEU A 31 0.64 4.53 -1.42
CA LEU A 31 1.44 5.02 -0.31
C LEU A 31 1.57 3.91 0.72
N LEU A 32 2.79 3.47 0.97
CA LEU A 32 3.09 2.52 2.05
C LEU A 32 3.41 3.30 3.31
N LEU A 33 2.69 3.05 4.40
CA LEU A 33 2.92 3.70 5.69
C LEU A 33 3.38 2.69 6.73
N PHE A 34 4.40 3.06 7.49
CA PHE A 34 4.84 2.31 8.66
C PHE A 34 4.20 2.92 9.92
N VAL A 35 3.29 2.17 10.55
CA VAL A 35 2.42 2.67 11.63
C VAL A 35 2.37 1.66 12.79
N PRO A 36 2.65 2.08 14.04
CA PRO A 36 2.42 1.25 15.22
C PRO A 36 0.98 0.74 15.29
N PRO A 37 0.74 -0.53 15.67
CA PRO A 37 -0.61 -1.13 15.68
C PRO A 37 -1.67 -0.29 16.38
N GLU A 38 -1.33 0.31 17.52
CA GLU A 38 -2.18 1.18 18.33
C GLU A 38 -2.65 2.45 17.60
N ASN A 39 -1.87 2.93 16.63
CA ASN A 39 -2.16 4.15 15.86
C ASN A 39 -2.86 3.86 14.53
N GLN A 40 -2.90 2.59 14.09
CA GLN A 40 -3.51 2.22 12.80
C GLN A 40 -4.98 2.64 12.65
N PRO A 41 -5.86 2.52 13.67
CA PRO A 41 -7.24 2.98 13.54
C PRO A 41 -7.34 4.49 13.27
N ARG A 42 -6.51 5.28 13.96
CA ARG A 42 -6.46 6.74 13.80
C ARG A 42 -5.95 7.13 12.41
N VAL A 43 -4.89 6.47 11.94
CA VAL A 43 -4.36 6.68 10.58
C VAL A 43 -5.40 6.32 9.51
N ARG A 44 -6.11 5.18 9.66
CA ARG A 44 -7.16 4.78 8.72
C ARG A 44 -8.31 5.79 8.65
N GLU A 45 -8.73 6.35 9.79
CA GLU A 45 -9.78 7.36 9.80
C GLU A 45 -9.36 8.64 9.06
N GLN A 46 -8.11 9.08 9.21
CA GLN A 46 -7.58 10.25 8.49
C GLN A 46 -7.46 10.04 6.97
N LEU A 47 -7.41 8.78 6.52
CA LEU A 47 -7.30 8.40 5.11
C LEU A 47 -8.55 7.72 4.58
N LYS A 48 -9.70 7.91 5.22
CA LYS A 48 -10.96 7.25 4.82
C LYS A 48 -11.41 7.54 3.39
N ASP A 49 -10.96 8.66 2.83
CA ASP A 49 -11.25 9.06 1.45
C ASP A 49 -10.31 8.37 0.43
N LEU A 50 -9.31 7.62 0.90
CA LEU A 50 -8.40 6.81 0.09
C LEU A 50 -8.75 5.31 0.19
N ILE A 51 -8.30 4.55 -0.81
CA ILE A 51 -8.46 3.10 -0.82
C ILE A 51 -7.43 2.46 0.11
N HIS A 52 -7.92 1.80 1.16
CA HIS A 52 -7.07 0.96 2.02
C HIS A 52 -6.90 -0.43 1.38
N VAL A 53 -5.65 -0.79 1.06
CA VAL A 53 -5.31 -2.10 0.53
C VAL A 53 -4.61 -2.93 1.62
N PRO A 54 -5.21 -4.04 2.09
CA PRO A 54 -4.56 -4.92 3.04
C PRO A 54 -3.39 -5.63 2.36
N ILE A 55 -2.18 -5.41 2.88
CA ILE A 55 -0.95 -6.05 2.39
C ILE A 55 -0.45 -7.11 3.36
N ARG A 56 0.20 -8.14 2.81
CA ARG A 56 0.95 -9.15 3.57
C ARG A 56 2.20 -9.50 2.78
N PHE A 57 3.26 -9.87 3.48
CA PHE A 57 4.43 -10.42 2.82
C PHE A 57 4.08 -11.76 2.18
N GLU A 58 4.45 -11.90 0.92
CA GLU A 58 4.32 -13.13 0.16
C GLU A 58 5.73 -13.72 0.01
N ASN A 59 5.87 -15.01 0.35
CA ASN A 59 7.14 -15.73 0.25
C ASN A 59 7.20 -16.62 -1.00
N ALA A 60 6.09 -16.76 -1.72
CA ALA A 60 6.08 -17.47 -2.99
C ALA A 60 6.56 -16.55 -4.12
N GLY A 61 7.53 -17.04 -4.90
CA GLY A 61 7.86 -16.45 -6.20
C GLY A 61 6.77 -16.73 -7.25
N SER A 62 7.10 -16.46 -8.52
CA SER A 62 6.22 -16.76 -9.65
C SER A 62 5.84 -18.24 -9.68
N LYS A 63 4.55 -18.52 -9.94
CA LYS A 63 3.99 -19.88 -10.04
C LYS A 63 3.27 -20.04 -11.37
N ILE A 64 3.52 -21.16 -12.06
CA ILE A 64 2.70 -21.57 -13.21
C ILE A 64 1.41 -22.16 -12.65
N VAL A 65 0.29 -21.49 -12.90
CA VAL A 65 -1.03 -21.90 -12.39
C VAL A 65 -1.68 -22.95 -13.31
N LEU A 66 -1.26 -23.00 -14.58
CA LEU A 66 -1.72 -23.96 -15.57
C LEU A 66 -0.58 -24.33 -16.52
N TYR A 67 -0.26 -25.61 -16.60
CA TYR A 67 0.67 -26.17 -17.59
C TYR A 67 -0.06 -27.27 -18.37
N GLN A 68 -0.38 -26.99 -19.64
CA GLN A 68 -0.96 -27.96 -20.56
C GLN A 68 0.00 -28.18 -21.73
N PRO A 69 0.91 -29.16 -21.62
CA PRO A 69 1.87 -29.44 -22.69
C PRO A 69 1.21 -30.08 -23.92
N ASN A 70 0.10 -30.80 -23.73
CA ASN A 70 -0.73 -31.34 -24.80
C ASN A 70 -2.16 -30.85 -24.55
N GLY A 71 -2.63 -29.90 -25.36
CA GLY A 71 -3.99 -29.33 -25.27
C GLY A 71 -5.08 -30.40 -25.43
N PRO A 72 -6.37 -30.06 -25.19
CA PRO A 72 -7.45 -31.04 -25.28
C PRO A 72 -7.46 -31.68 -26.66
N ALA A 73 -7.47 -33.02 -26.66
CA ALA A 73 -7.54 -33.86 -27.85
C ALA A 73 -8.81 -33.58 -28.67
#